data_AF-A0A1Q8DQY0-F1
#
_entry.id   AF-A0A1Q8DQY0-F1
#
_cell.length_a   1.000
_cell.length_b   1.000
_cell.length_c   1.000
_cell.angle_alpha   90.00
_cell.angle_beta   90.00
_cell.angle_gamma   90.00
#
_symmetry.space_group_name_H-M   'P 1'
#
loop_
_entity.id
_entity.type
_entity.pdbx_description
1 polymer ?
#
loop_
_entity_poly.entity_id
_entity_poly.type
_entity_poly.pdbx_seq_one_letter_code
_entity_poly.pdbx_strand_id
1 'polypeptide(L)'
;MANYYVLLTDYGKSFIANAQAGSQLALTDVVLGDANDQPYLPDSRLTETSLVHQRAKVAVTSIKIVNDTTAEVSAVVPSNVGGFNLHEVGITDSSGKLVYVGNFHGGYRPTLTEGAGGDMELIFTITADNLATVVIEMDGNVVIATRDWVTDRFALKSLVSELHDIINQLQDELMATQFQLLSDRIDEIQEGIAGLLDLQPYKVGDIYQTTINHLDAAAVATHHGYGTWERFAEGRTLVGLSKKASDPSDYKTIGNEFGENEETLTLAQIPNHEHTVDMHSGSIDGGTRAGTQNTSSSAANIKTNAVGGGEAHNNIQPSKVVGKWLRTA
;
A
#
# COMPACT_ATOMS: atom_id res chain seq x y z
N MET A 1 46.38 1.72 -58.75
CA MET A 1 46.02 0.62 -57.84
C MET A 1 46.73 0.86 -56.51
N ALA A 2 46.13 0.46 -55.39
CA ALA A 2 46.79 0.53 -54.10
C ALA A 2 48.04 -0.37 -54.10
N ASN A 3 49.09 0.02 -53.36
CA ASN A 3 50.34 -0.77 -53.29
C ASN A 3 50.18 -2.05 -52.45
N TYR A 4 49.20 -2.06 -51.55
CA TYR A 4 48.84 -3.20 -50.70
C TYR A 4 47.36 -3.48 -50.84
N TYR A 5 47.01 -4.73 -51.08
CA TYR A 5 45.64 -5.16 -51.39
C TYR A 5 45.45 -6.63 -51.06
N VAL A 6 44.18 -7.02 -50.97
CA VAL A 6 43.74 -8.39 -50.75
C VAL A 6 42.86 -8.80 -51.93
N LEU A 7 43.08 -10.00 -52.44
CA LEU A 7 42.32 -10.60 -53.54
C LEU A 7 41.65 -11.88 -53.09
N LEU A 8 40.55 -12.21 -53.77
CA LEU A 8 39.82 -13.46 -53.60
C LEU A 8 40.52 -14.58 -54.40
N THR A 9 40.86 -15.69 -53.75
CA THR A 9 41.47 -16.86 -54.39
C THR A 9 40.44 -17.62 -55.24
N ASP A 10 40.88 -18.52 -56.11
CA ASP A 10 39.98 -19.38 -56.89
C ASP A 10 39.20 -20.37 -56.00
N TYR A 11 39.82 -20.81 -54.89
CA TYR A 11 39.10 -21.50 -53.83
C TYR A 11 38.05 -20.60 -53.19
N GLY A 12 38.40 -19.36 -52.84
CA GLY A 12 37.50 -18.38 -52.25
C GLY A 12 36.31 -18.05 -53.15
N LYS A 13 36.52 -17.89 -54.46
CA LYS A 13 35.44 -17.74 -55.45
C LYS A 13 34.47 -18.91 -55.40
N SER A 14 35.00 -20.13 -55.36
CA SER A 14 34.18 -21.35 -55.27
C SER A 14 33.49 -21.47 -53.91
N PHE A 15 34.16 -21.11 -52.83
CA PHE A 15 33.64 -21.13 -51.46
C PHE A 15 32.46 -20.16 -51.31
N ILE A 16 32.58 -18.96 -51.85
CA ILE A 16 31.52 -17.95 -51.86
C ILE A 16 30.40 -18.33 -52.85
N ALA A 17 30.73 -18.82 -54.05
CA ALA A 17 29.71 -19.21 -55.04
C ALA A 17 28.86 -20.43 -54.62
N ASN A 18 29.42 -21.31 -53.78
CA ASN A 18 28.69 -22.44 -53.21
C ASN A 18 27.86 -22.08 -51.98
N ALA A 19 27.96 -20.84 -51.47
CA ALA A 19 27.13 -20.37 -50.37
C ALA A 19 25.69 -20.15 -50.85
N GLN A 20 24.74 -20.89 -50.30
CA GLN A 20 23.32 -20.62 -50.52
C GLN A 20 22.80 -19.61 -49.50
N ALA A 21 21.63 -19.00 -49.76
CA ALA A 21 20.97 -18.15 -48.78
C ALA A 21 20.78 -18.89 -47.45
N GLY A 22 21.37 -18.36 -46.38
CA GLY A 22 21.39 -19.00 -45.06
C GLY A 22 22.52 -20.01 -44.81
N SER A 23 23.44 -20.20 -45.76
CA SER A 23 24.70 -20.93 -45.52
C SER A 23 25.69 -20.05 -44.77
N GLN A 24 26.31 -20.61 -43.74
CA GLN A 24 27.32 -19.93 -42.93
C GLN A 24 28.69 -20.07 -43.58
N LEU A 25 29.29 -18.95 -44.00
CA LEU A 25 30.69 -18.92 -44.41
C LEU A 25 31.54 -18.48 -43.22
N ALA A 26 32.20 -19.43 -42.57
CA ALA A 26 33.08 -19.16 -41.45
C ALA A 26 34.48 -18.78 -41.96
N LEU A 27 34.87 -17.52 -41.74
CA LEU A 27 36.27 -17.08 -41.85
C LEU A 27 36.88 -17.20 -40.45
N THR A 28 37.82 -18.12 -40.28
CA THR A 28 38.24 -18.56 -38.95
C THR A 28 39.57 -17.94 -38.53
N ASP A 29 40.56 -17.98 -39.42
CA ASP A 29 41.92 -17.53 -39.10
C ASP A 29 42.48 -16.57 -40.16
N VAL A 30 43.24 -15.59 -39.69
CA VAL A 30 44.19 -14.81 -40.48
C VAL A 30 45.57 -15.46 -40.37
N VAL A 31 46.13 -15.83 -41.51
CA VAL A 31 47.48 -16.39 -41.64
C VAL A 31 48.45 -15.30 -42.07
N LEU A 32 49.66 -15.34 -41.52
CA LEU A 32 50.72 -14.36 -41.72
C LEU A 32 52.00 -15.08 -42.15
N GLY A 33 52.71 -14.54 -43.13
CA GLY A 33 53.94 -15.13 -43.66
C GLY A 33 54.97 -14.11 -44.13
N ASP A 34 56.18 -14.60 -44.36
CA ASP A 34 57.31 -13.79 -44.82
C ASP A 34 57.64 -13.99 -46.30
N ALA A 35 56.93 -14.88 -47.01
CA ALA A 35 57.17 -15.19 -48.42
C ALA A 35 58.64 -15.53 -48.76
N ASN A 36 59.40 -16.09 -47.81
CA ASN A 36 60.86 -16.30 -47.86
C ASN A 36 61.66 -14.99 -48.06
N ASP A 37 61.23 -13.93 -47.38
CA ASP A 37 61.79 -12.57 -47.46
C ASP A 37 61.81 -11.99 -48.88
N GLN A 38 60.89 -12.46 -49.75
CA GLN A 38 60.71 -11.95 -51.11
C GLN A 38 59.44 -11.10 -51.21
N PRO A 39 59.42 -10.09 -52.10
CA PRO A 39 58.20 -9.34 -52.39
C PRO A 39 57.06 -10.27 -52.80
N TYR A 40 55.91 -10.11 -52.16
CA TYR A 40 54.73 -10.94 -52.40
C TYR A 40 53.74 -10.24 -53.35
N LEU A 41 53.35 -10.93 -54.42
CA LEU A 41 52.40 -10.44 -55.44
C LEU A 41 51.15 -11.35 -55.47
N PRO A 42 50.02 -10.92 -54.87
CA PRO A 42 48.82 -11.74 -54.73
C PRO A 42 48.24 -12.23 -56.06
N ASP A 43 48.32 -11.44 -57.15
CA ASP A 43 47.79 -11.83 -58.48
C ASP A 43 48.38 -13.14 -59.01
N SER A 44 49.64 -13.44 -58.66
CA SER A 44 50.32 -14.66 -59.09
C SER A 44 49.98 -15.90 -58.26
N ARG A 45 49.14 -15.74 -57.22
CA ARG A 45 48.91 -16.72 -56.15
C ARG A 45 47.44 -17.10 -55.97
N LEU A 46 46.56 -16.69 -56.89
CA LEU A 46 45.12 -16.91 -56.78
C LEU A 46 44.71 -18.40 -56.76
N THR A 47 45.54 -19.29 -57.32
CA THR A 47 45.30 -20.75 -57.32
C THR A 47 45.80 -21.44 -56.05
N GLU A 48 46.55 -20.74 -55.19
CA GLU A 48 47.13 -21.32 -53.99
C GLU A 48 46.12 -21.40 -52.85
N THR A 49 46.22 -22.45 -52.05
CA THR A 49 45.35 -22.69 -50.88
C THR A 49 46.05 -22.49 -49.55
N SER A 50 47.33 -22.15 -49.57
CA SER A 50 48.18 -21.85 -48.40
C SER A 50 49.22 -20.79 -48.78
N LEU A 51 49.75 -20.07 -47.79
CA LEU A 51 50.81 -19.09 -48.00
C LEU A 51 52.12 -19.76 -48.46
N VAL A 52 53.01 -18.97 -49.10
CA VAL A 52 54.31 -19.46 -49.60
C VAL A 52 55.23 -19.88 -48.44
N HIS A 53 55.24 -19.10 -47.36
CA HIS A 53 55.90 -19.43 -46.11
C HIS A 53 55.14 -18.83 -44.93
N GLN A 54 54.16 -19.58 -44.44
CA GLN A 54 53.39 -19.22 -43.26
C GLN A 54 54.25 -19.27 -41.99
N ARG A 55 54.23 -18.17 -41.23
CA ARG A 55 54.97 -18.01 -39.96
C ARG A 55 54.06 -17.97 -38.74
N ALA A 56 52.83 -17.48 -38.91
CA ALA A 56 51.86 -17.38 -37.83
C ALA A 56 50.42 -17.53 -38.30
N LYS A 57 49.54 -17.81 -37.33
CA LYS A 57 48.10 -17.91 -37.51
C LYS A 57 47.41 -17.29 -36.30
N VAL A 58 46.42 -16.44 -36.52
CA VAL A 58 45.62 -15.78 -35.47
C VAL A 58 44.14 -15.86 -35.82
N ALA A 59 43.28 -15.99 -34.81
CA ALA A 59 41.84 -16.06 -35.05
C ALA A 59 41.27 -14.71 -35.50
N VAL A 60 40.25 -14.75 -36.36
CA VAL A 60 39.45 -13.57 -36.69
C VAL A 60 38.73 -13.07 -35.44
N THR A 61 38.82 -11.77 -35.17
CA THR A 61 38.30 -11.13 -33.95
C THR A 61 36.97 -10.43 -34.16
N SER A 62 36.71 -9.91 -35.36
CA SER A 62 35.45 -9.24 -35.71
C SER A 62 35.21 -9.31 -37.21
N ILE A 63 33.95 -9.45 -37.61
CA ILE A 63 33.52 -9.31 -38.99
C ILE A 63 32.35 -8.34 -39.02
N LYS A 64 32.55 -7.20 -39.68
CA LYS A 64 31.57 -6.12 -39.77
C LYS A 64 31.13 -5.95 -41.22
N ILE A 65 29.87 -6.24 -41.50
CA ILE A 65 29.28 -5.95 -42.81
C ILE A 65 29.06 -4.44 -42.91
N VAL A 66 29.70 -3.79 -43.88
CA VAL A 66 29.60 -2.34 -44.11
C VAL A 66 28.43 -2.04 -45.04
N ASN A 67 28.23 -2.87 -46.06
CA ASN A 67 27.13 -2.83 -47.01
C ASN A 67 26.97 -4.20 -47.69
N ASP A 68 26.03 -4.33 -48.64
CA ASP A 68 25.70 -5.59 -49.32
C ASP A 68 26.86 -6.24 -50.11
N THR A 69 27.96 -5.51 -50.33
CA THR A 69 29.12 -5.98 -51.12
C THR A 69 30.45 -5.87 -50.37
N THR A 70 30.50 -5.20 -49.22
CA THR A 70 31.73 -4.91 -48.48
C THR A 70 31.64 -5.33 -47.02
N ALA A 71 32.65 -6.05 -46.54
CA ALA A 71 32.83 -6.36 -45.13
C ALA A 71 34.25 -6.02 -44.67
N GLU A 72 34.38 -5.66 -43.40
CA GLU A 72 35.66 -5.47 -42.70
C GLU A 72 35.90 -6.69 -41.81
N VAL A 73 37.00 -7.39 -42.05
CA VAL A 73 37.47 -8.52 -41.24
C VAL A 73 38.66 -8.04 -40.42
N SER A 74 38.52 -8.06 -39.10
CA SER A 74 39.59 -7.67 -38.18
C SER A 74 40.16 -8.86 -37.45
N ALA A 75 41.48 -8.89 -37.28
CA ALA A 75 42.16 -9.84 -36.41
C ALA A 75 43.23 -9.14 -35.57
N VAL A 76 43.29 -9.49 -34.29
CA VAL A 76 44.34 -9.01 -33.39
C VAL A 76 45.50 -9.99 -33.40
N VAL A 77 46.67 -9.49 -33.80
CA VAL A 77 47.94 -10.22 -33.73
C VAL A 77 48.61 -9.91 -32.39
N PRO A 78 48.70 -10.86 -31.46
CA PRO A 78 49.22 -10.59 -30.12
C PRO A 78 50.74 -10.37 -30.12
N SER A 79 51.24 -9.64 -29.13
CA SER A 79 52.65 -9.24 -28.96
C SER A 79 53.69 -10.38 -28.88
N ASN A 80 53.26 -11.62 -28.64
CA ASN A 80 54.13 -12.80 -28.59
C ASN A 80 54.31 -13.50 -29.95
N VAL A 81 53.46 -13.20 -30.93
CA VAL A 81 53.65 -13.62 -32.32
C VAL A 81 54.62 -12.63 -32.96
N GLY A 82 55.55 -13.04 -33.82
CA GLY A 82 56.50 -12.12 -34.47
C GLY A 82 57.84 -12.78 -34.79
N GLY A 83 58.89 -11.97 -35.02
CA GLY A 83 60.24 -12.45 -35.33
C GLY A 83 60.44 -12.76 -36.82
N PHE A 84 59.67 -12.10 -37.69
CA PHE A 84 59.74 -12.24 -39.16
C PHE A 84 59.25 -10.96 -39.85
N ASN A 85 59.63 -10.79 -41.12
CA ASN A 85 59.12 -9.71 -41.96
C ASN A 85 57.74 -10.09 -42.50
N LEU A 86 56.71 -9.26 -42.29
CA LEU A 86 55.37 -9.57 -42.78
C LEU A 86 55.23 -9.16 -44.25
N HIS A 87 55.23 -10.15 -45.15
CA HIS A 87 55.13 -9.93 -46.60
C HIS A 87 53.81 -10.43 -47.18
N GLU A 88 53.26 -11.51 -46.64
CA GLU A 88 52.03 -12.13 -47.11
C GLU A 88 51.03 -12.32 -45.97
N VAL A 89 49.76 -12.11 -46.31
CA VAL A 89 48.63 -12.25 -45.40
C VAL A 89 47.53 -13.03 -46.11
N GLY A 90 46.76 -13.80 -45.36
CA GLY A 90 45.62 -14.51 -45.92
C GLY A 90 44.52 -14.71 -44.89
N ILE A 91 43.30 -14.91 -45.37
CA ILE A 91 42.15 -15.26 -44.55
C ILE A 91 41.72 -16.66 -44.96
N THR A 92 41.57 -17.54 -43.97
CA THR A 92 41.26 -18.97 -44.17
C THR A 92 39.88 -19.32 -43.65
N ASP A 93 39.30 -20.38 -44.21
CA ASP A 93 38.07 -21.00 -43.73
C ASP A 93 38.35 -22.05 -42.63
N SER A 94 37.28 -22.66 -42.13
CA SER A 94 37.35 -23.75 -41.14
C SER A 94 38.11 -24.99 -41.62
N SER A 95 38.32 -25.15 -42.93
CA SER A 95 39.14 -26.21 -43.52
C SER A 95 40.62 -25.84 -43.62
N GLY A 96 40.99 -24.62 -43.21
CA GLY A 96 42.36 -24.09 -43.27
C GLY A 96 42.82 -23.68 -44.67
N LYS A 97 41.90 -23.50 -45.62
CA LYS A 97 42.22 -23.11 -47.00
C LYS A 97 42.11 -21.60 -47.18
N LEU A 98 43.01 -21.01 -47.96
CA LEU A 98 42.98 -19.59 -48.29
C LEU A 98 41.74 -19.21 -49.08
N VAL A 99 40.89 -18.37 -48.49
CA VAL A 99 39.76 -17.71 -49.15
C VAL A 99 40.21 -16.39 -49.76
N TYR A 100 40.99 -15.63 -49.00
CA TYR A 100 41.57 -14.36 -49.43
C TYR A 100 43.08 -14.37 -49.23
N VAL A 101 43.80 -13.68 -50.12
CA VAL A 101 45.25 -13.59 -50.11
C VAL A 101 45.68 -12.16 -50.43
N GLY A 102 46.66 -11.63 -49.70
CA GLY A 102 47.09 -10.25 -49.82
C GLY A 102 48.57 -10.06 -49.52
N ASN A 103 49.08 -8.88 -49.89
CA ASN A 103 50.45 -8.47 -49.62
C ASN A 103 50.52 -7.44 -48.50
N PHE A 104 51.69 -7.36 -47.88
CA PHE A 104 52.00 -6.39 -46.85
C PHE A 104 53.39 -5.79 -47.06
N HIS A 105 53.67 -4.68 -46.37
CA HIS A 105 54.83 -3.83 -46.64
C HIS A 105 56.20 -4.38 -46.24
N GLY A 106 56.29 -5.65 -45.81
CA GLY A 106 57.56 -6.30 -45.47
C GLY A 106 58.21 -5.80 -44.20
N GLY A 107 57.45 -5.15 -43.31
CA GLY A 107 57.99 -4.64 -42.05
C GLY A 107 58.34 -5.78 -41.09
N TYR A 108 59.50 -5.67 -40.43
CA TYR A 108 59.87 -6.56 -39.35
C TYR A 108 58.89 -6.39 -38.18
N ARG A 109 58.27 -7.49 -37.74
CA ARG A 109 57.39 -7.49 -36.58
C ARG A 109 58.13 -8.04 -35.36
N PRO A 110 58.63 -7.19 -34.45
CA PRO A 110 59.35 -7.66 -33.27
C PRO A 110 58.42 -8.37 -32.28
N THR A 111 58.98 -9.31 -31.55
CA THR A 111 58.34 -10.00 -30.43
C THR A 111 58.54 -9.25 -29.12
N LEU A 112 57.74 -9.58 -28.10
CA LEU A 112 57.91 -9.03 -26.76
C LEU A 112 59.32 -9.31 -26.17
N THR A 113 59.91 -10.47 -26.50
CA THR A 113 61.26 -10.86 -26.04
C THR A 113 62.37 -9.98 -26.63
N GLU A 114 62.14 -9.38 -27.80
CA GLU A 114 63.07 -8.45 -28.43
C GLU A 114 62.93 -7.01 -27.89
N GLY A 115 62.07 -6.80 -26.88
CA GLY A 115 61.92 -5.52 -26.17
C GLY A 115 61.04 -4.49 -26.87
N ALA A 116 60.42 -4.83 -28.01
CA ALA A 116 59.59 -3.93 -28.82
C ALA A 116 58.27 -4.55 -29.29
N GLY A 117 57.83 -5.68 -28.70
CA GLY A 117 56.58 -6.34 -29.06
C GLY A 117 55.34 -5.55 -28.59
N GLY A 118 54.33 -5.50 -29.46
CA GLY A 118 53.02 -4.91 -29.17
C GLY A 118 51.92 -5.64 -29.93
N ASP A 119 50.68 -5.50 -29.46
CA ASP A 119 49.52 -6.02 -30.17
C ASP A 119 49.27 -5.19 -31.43
N MET A 120 48.97 -5.84 -32.54
CA MET A 120 48.71 -5.20 -33.83
C MET A 120 47.35 -5.64 -34.33
N GLU A 121 46.50 -4.69 -34.68
CA GLU A 121 45.23 -4.99 -35.34
C GLU A 121 45.40 -4.93 -36.85
N LEU A 122 44.99 -6.00 -37.54
CA LEU A 122 44.91 -6.05 -39.00
C LEU A 122 43.44 -5.99 -39.39
N ILE A 123 43.09 -4.99 -40.21
CA ILE A 123 41.73 -4.78 -40.73
C ILE A 123 41.77 -4.96 -42.24
N PHE A 124 41.02 -5.94 -42.74
CA PHE A 124 40.92 -6.26 -44.15
C PHE A 124 39.56 -5.85 -44.69
N THR A 125 39.53 -4.95 -45.65
CA THR A 125 38.31 -4.65 -46.41
C THR A 125 38.18 -5.66 -47.55
N ILE A 126 37.22 -6.56 -47.43
CA ILE A 126 36.92 -7.57 -48.46
C ILE A 126 35.67 -7.17 -49.24
N THR A 127 35.65 -7.52 -50.53
CA THR A 127 34.51 -7.32 -51.41
C THR A 127 34.06 -8.65 -51.99
N ALA A 128 32.76 -8.91 -52.00
CA ALA A 128 32.17 -10.05 -52.69
C ALA A 128 30.74 -9.73 -53.14
N ASP A 129 30.25 -10.47 -54.12
CA ASP A 129 28.88 -10.32 -54.61
C ASP A 129 27.90 -10.91 -53.58
N ASN A 130 26.98 -10.08 -53.08
CA ASN A 130 25.86 -10.48 -52.21
C ASN A 130 26.24 -10.98 -50.79
N LEU A 131 27.05 -10.18 -50.07
CA LEU A 131 27.41 -10.42 -48.66
C LEU A 131 26.23 -10.30 -47.69
N ALA A 132 25.14 -9.61 -48.07
CA ALA A 132 23.95 -9.47 -47.21
C ALA A 132 23.14 -10.77 -47.07
N THR A 133 23.23 -11.69 -48.03
CA THR A 133 22.47 -12.95 -48.03
C THR A 133 23.26 -14.11 -47.41
N VAL A 134 24.58 -13.95 -47.27
CA VAL A 134 25.50 -14.94 -46.73
C VAL A 134 25.89 -14.51 -45.32
N VAL A 135 25.59 -15.36 -44.34
CA VAL A 135 25.96 -15.09 -42.94
C VAL A 135 27.46 -15.35 -42.80
N ILE A 136 28.25 -14.28 -42.71
CA ILE A 136 29.66 -14.37 -42.35
C ILE A 136 29.77 -14.31 -40.83
N GLU A 137 30.22 -15.41 -40.22
CA GLU A 137 30.39 -15.54 -38.78
C GLU A 137 31.86 -15.78 -38.41
N MET A 138 32.25 -15.30 -37.23
CA MET A 138 33.53 -15.60 -36.58
C MET A 138 33.35 -16.78 -35.60
N ASP A 139 34.44 -17.49 -35.29
CA ASP A 139 34.42 -18.54 -34.26
C ASP A 139 34.16 -17.91 -32.86
N GLY A 140 33.10 -18.35 -32.19
CA GLY A 140 32.63 -17.80 -30.90
C GLY A 140 33.50 -18.13 -29.68
N ASN A 141 34.59 -18.88 -29.83
CA ASN A 141 35.46 -19.26 -28.70
C ASN A 141 36.42 -18.14 -28.23
N VAL A 142 36.58 -17.05 -28.99
CA VAL A 142 37.40 -15.89 -28.60
C VAL A 142 36.58 -14.61 -28.76
N VAL A 143 35.93 -14.18 -27.67
CA VAL A 143 35.20 -12.92 -27.63
C VAL A 143 36.09 -11.85 -27.00
N ILE A 144 36.49 -10.84 -27.80
CA ILE A 144 37.16 -9.64 -27.31
C ILE A 144 36.17 -8.48 -27.47
N ALA A 145 35.79 -7.84 -26.37
CA ALA A 145 34.96 -6.65 -26.41
C ALA A 145 35.82 -5.43 -26.72
N THR A 146 35.42 -4.62 -27.71
CA THR A 146 36.10 -3.34 -27.96
C THR A 146 35.86 -2.39 -26.78
N ARG A 147 36.79 -1.47 -26.54
CA ARG A 147 36.68 -0.49 -25.45
C ARG A 147 35.39 0.33 -25.57
N ASP A 148 35.04 0.73 -26.79
CA ASP A 148 33.83 1.53 -27.06
C ASP A 148 32.56 0.75 -26.70
N TRP A 149 32.48 -0.53 -27.07
CA TRP A 149 31.35 -1.39 -26.69
C TRP A 149 31.19 -1.50 -25.17
N VAL A 150 32.30 -1.59 -24.42
CA VAL A 150 32.28 -1.62 -22.95
C VAL A 150 31.83 -0.29 -22.37
N THR A 151 32.36 0.83 -22.87
CA THR A 151 32.00 2.18 -22.39
C THR A 151 30.54 2.49 -22.64
N ASP A 152 30.02 2.20 -23.83
CA ASP A 152 28.62 2.43 -24.19
C ASP A 152 27.67 1.59 -23.31
N ARG A 153 28.02 0.32 -23.08
CA ARG A 153 27.20 -0.56 -22.24
C ARG A 153 27.21 -0.14 -20.78
N PHE A 154 28.34 0.37 -20.28
CA PHE A 154 28.45 0.89 -18.92
C PHE A 154 27.64 2.18 -18.75
N ALA A 155 27.71 3.12 -19.70
CA ALA A 155 26.92 4.34 -19.70
C ALA A 155 25.41 4.04 -19.71
N LEU A 156 24.97 3.10 -20.56
CA LEU A 156 23.57 2.64 -20.59
C LEU A 156 23.14 2.09 -19.22
N LYS A 157 23.98 1.27 -18.59
CA LYS A 157 23.67 0.68 -17.28
C LYS A 157 23.56 1.75 -16.19
N SER A 158 24.41 2.79 -16.23
CA SER A 158 24.33 3.93 -15.30
C SER A 158 22.98 4.65 -15.43
N LEU A 159 22.59 4.99 -16.66
CA LEU A 159 21.31 5.67 -16.92
C LEU A 159 20.10 4.83 -16.49
N VAL A 160 20.16 3.52 -16.73
CA VAL A 160 19.10 2.61 -16.28
C VAL A 160 19.02 2.57 -14.75
N SER A 161 20.15 2.59 -14.04
CA SER A 161 20.16 2.64 -12.58
C SER A 161 19.54 3.95 -12.07
N GLU A 162 19.95 5.09 -12.62
CA GLU A 162 19.40 6.40 -12.26
C GLU A 162 17.88 6.46 -12.49
N LEU A 163 17.41 5.90 -13.61
CA LEU A 163 15.98 5.82 -13.90
C LEU A 163 15.23 4.93 -12.89
N HIS A 164 15.82 3.80 -12.47
CA HIS A 164 15.20 2.95 -11.45
C HIS A 164 15.05 3.68 -10.11
N ASP A 165 16.07 4.45 -9.70
CA ASP A 165 16.03 5.21 -8.46
C ASP A 165 14.93 6.29 -8.50
N ILE A 166 14.81 7.00 -9.63
CA ILE A 166 13.75 8.00 -9.85
C ILE A 166 12.36 7.34 -9.80
N ILE A 167 12.18 6.17 -10.41
CA ILE A 167 10.89 5.47 -10.39
C ILE A 167 10.50 5.11 -8.96
N ASN A 168 11.43 4.58 -8.17
CA ASN A 168 11.17 4.21 -6.77
C ASN A 168 10.81 5.44 -5.93
N GLN A 169 11.56 6.55 -6.09
CA GLN A 169 11.26 7.79 -5.39
C GLN A 169 9.87 8.33 -5.74
N LEU A 170 9.50 8.35 -7.02
CA LEU A 170 8.17 8.81 -7.46
C LEU A 170 7.05 7.91 -6.94
N GLN A 171 7.30 6.60 -6.84
CA GLN A 171 6.34 5.66 -6.25
C GLN A 171 6.14 5.94 -4.76
N ASP A 172 7.21 6.16 -4.01
CA ASP A 172 7.14 6.47 -2.58
C ASP A 172 6.42 7.81 -2.33
N GLU A 173 6.74 8.85 -3.10
CA GLU A 173 6.09 10.16 -3.02
C GLU A 173 4.59 10.08 -3.36
N LEU A 174 4.22 9.30 -4.37
CA LEU A 174 2.82 9.07 -4.74
C LEU A 174 2.06 8.37 -3.61
N MET A 175 2.65 7.30 -3.04
CA MET A 175 2.02 6.55 -1.96
C MET A 175 1.85 7.39 -0.70
N ALA A 176 2.85 8.18 -0.32
CA ALA A 176 2.78 9.08 0.82
C ALA A 176 1.70 10.16 0.62
N THR A 177 1.64 10.77 -0.56
CA THR A 177 0.64 11.81 -0.88
C THR A 177 -0.78 11.24 -0.88
N GLN A 178 -0.98 10.06 -1.47
CA GLN A 178 -2.29 9.40 -1.48
C GLN A 178 -2.75 9.00 -0.08
N PHE A 179 -1.83 8.49 0.74
CA PHE A 179 -2.13 8.14 2.13
C PHE A 179 -2.53 9.38 2.94
N GLN A 180 -1.78 10.47 2.81
CA GLN A 180 -2.10 11.72 3.50
C GLN A 180 -3.46 12.27 3.09
N LEU A 181 -3.75 12.32 1.78
CA LEU A 181 -5.05 12.78 1.29
C LEU A 181 -6.21 11.93 1.81
N LEU A 182 -6.03 10.61 1.89
CA LEU A 182 -7.03 9.72 2.46
C LEU A 182 -7.23 9.97 3.96
N SER A 183 -6.14 10.20 4.70
CA SER A 183 -6.21 10.55 6.13
C SER A 183 -6.97 11.85 6.33
N ASP A 184 -6.59 12.92 5.62
CA ASP A 184 -7.21 14.24 5.75
C ASP A 184 -8.71 14.16 5.43
N ARG A 185 -9.10 13.42 4.39
CA ARG A 185 -10.52 13.21 4.05
C ARG A 185 -11.27 12.39 5.10
N ILE A 186 -10.62 11.45 5.79
CA ILE A 186 -11.24 10.73 6.90
C ILE A 186 -11.49 11.68 8.07
N ASP A 187 -10.52 12.52 8.40
CA ASP A 187 -10.66 13.50 9.48
C ASP A 187 -11.79 14.50 9.17
N GLU A 188 -11.86 15.04 7.95
CA GLU A 188 -12.97 15.90 7.52
C GLU A 188 -14.34 15.22 7.63
N ILE A 189 -14.44 13.94 7.24
CA ILE A 189 -15.68 13.17 7.37
C ILE A 189 -16.04 12.97 8.84
N GLN A 190 -15.06 12.67 9.69
CA GLN A 190 -15.28 12.48 11.12
C GLN A 190 -15.77 13.76 11.79
N GLU A 191 -15.15 14.91 11.47
CA GLU A 191 -15.62 16.22 11.94
C GLU A 191 -17.03 16.54 11.43
N GLY A 192 -17.32 16.27 10.16
CA GLY A 192 -18.65 16.44 9.59
C GLY A 192 -19.73 15.59 10.28
N ILE A 193 -19.41 14.33 10.61
CA ILE A 193 -20.31 13.45 11.36
C ILE A 193 -20.54 13.97 12.79
N ALA A 194 -19.47 14.43 13.46
CA ALA A 194 -19.58 15.03 14.79
C ALA A 194 -20.50 16.26 14.76
N GLY A 195 -20.33 17.14 13.76
CA GLY A 195 -21.21 18.29 13.56
C GLY A 195 -22.68 17.92 13.32
N LEU A 196 -22.95 16.81 12.63
CA LEU A 196 -24.32 16.33 12.43
C LEU A 196 -24.96 15.81 13.73
N LEU A 197 -24.18 15.17 14.61
CA LEU A 197 -24.65 14.78 15.95
C LEU A 197 -24.95 16.00 16.82
N ASP A 198 -24.22 17.10 16.64
CA ASP A 198 -24.49 18.35 17.36
C ASP A 198 -25.82 18.98 16.99
N LEU A 199 -26.29 18.80 15.74
CA LEU A 199 -27.60 19.27 15.29
C LEU A 199 -28.78 18.52 15.91
N GLN A 200 -28.58 17.38 16.56
CA GLN A 200 -29.63 16.65 17.27
C GLN A 200 -30.05 17.42 18.54
N PRO A 201 -31.29 17.97 18.62
CA PRO A 201 -31.67 18.85 19.73
C PRO A 201 -31.71 18.19 21.11
N TYR A 202 -32.06 16.90 21.16
CA TYR A 202 -32.08 16.09 22.39
C TYR A 202 -30.86 15.18 22.41
N LYS A 203 -30.02 15.28 23.44
CA LYS A 203 -28.85 14.41 23.68
C LYS A 203 -29.25 13.20 24.52
N VAL A 204 -28.38 12.19 24.58
CA VAL A 204 -28.60 11.01 25.43
C VAL A 204 -28.72 11.46 26.89
N GLY A 205 -29.80 11.05 27.56
CA GLY A 205 -30.17 11.51 28.91
C GLY A 205 -31.21 12.63 28.94
N ASP A 206 -31.51 13.27 27.81
CA ASP A 206 -32.54 14.32 27.75
C ASP A 206 -33.96 13.73 27.69
N ILE A 207 -34.90 14.49 28.25
CA ILE A 207 -36.32 14.14 28.26
C ILE A 207 -37.05 14.94 27.18
N TYR A 208 -37.72 14.21 26.29
CA TYR A 208 -38.69 14.74 25.34
C TYR A 208 -40.10 14.65 25.93
N GLN A 209 -40.81 15.77 26.02
CA GLN A 209 -42.19 15.83 26.50
C GLN A 209 -43.13 16.33 25.41
N THR A 210 -44.24 15.63 25.20
CA THR A 210 -45.14 15.87 24.07
C THR A 210 -46.60 15.59 24.39
N THR A 211 -47.50 16.23 23.65
CA THR A 211 -48.93 15.90 23.63
C THR A 211 -49.27 14.85 22.57
N ILE A 212 -48.32 14.49 21.71
CA ILE A 212 -48.48 13.45 20.69
C ILE A 212 -48.43 12.07 21.35
N ASN A 213 -49.44 11.24 21.09
CA ASN A 213 -49.46 9.87 21.57
C ASN A 213 -48.63 8.95 20.67
N HIS A 214 -47.31 8.90 20.90
CA HIS A 214 -46.45 7.90 20.28
C HIS A 214 -46.74 6.52 20.89
N LEU A 215 -47.03 5.54 20.03
CA LEU A 215 -47.37 4.18 20.46
C LEU A 215 -46.17 3.45 21.08
N ASP A 216 -44.97 3.70 20.57
CA ASP A 216 -43.73 3.07 20.99
C ASP A 216 -42.52 4.00 20.76
N ALA A 217 -41.34 3.51 21.14
CA ALA A 217 -40.07 4.20 20.95
C ALA A 217 -39.73 4.44 19.47
N ALA A 218 -40.12 3.53 18.57
CA ALA A 218 -39.83 3.65 17.14
C ALA A 218 -40.61 4.82 16.51
N ALA A 219 -41.83 5.07 16.97
CA ALA A 219 -42.61 6.21 16.55
C ALA A 219 -41.99 7.55 16.98
N VAL A 220 -41.31 7.61 18.13
CA VAL A 220 -40.55 8.79 18.59
C VAL A 220 -39.28 8.97 17.77
N ALA A 221 -38.53 7.90 17.54
CA ALA A 221 -37.34 7.92 16.69
C ALA A 221 -37.67 8.40 15.27
N THR A 222 -38.80 7.95 14.72
CA THR A 222 -39.29 8.39 13.39
C THR A 222 -39.68 9.87 13.39
N HIS A 223 -40.27 10.38 14.48
CA HIS A 223 -40.66 11.79 14.59
C HIS A 223 -39.45 12.74 14.59
N HIS A 224 -38.35 12.36 15.24
CA HIS A 224 -37.12 13.14 15.27
C HIS A 224 -36.13 12.82 14.14
N GLY A 225 -36.27 11.64 13.50
CA GLY A 225 -35.34 11.13 12.49
C GLY A 225 -34.05 10.54 13.08
N TYR A 226 -33.95 10.41 14.40
CA TYR A 226 -32.78 9.87 15.09
C TYR A 226 -33.11 9.37 16.51
N GLY A 227 -32.13 8.69 17.11
CA GLY A 227 -32.11 8.34 18.53
C GLY A 227 -32.88 7.06 18.88
N THR A 228 -32.50 6.47 19.99
CA THR A 228 -33.24 5.40 20.68
C THR A 228 -33.91 6.00 21.90
N TRP A 229 -35.17 5.63 22.12
CA TRP A 229 -36.04 6.26 23.10
C TRP A 229 -36.68 5.23 24.00
N GLU A 230 -37.05 5.63 25.22
CA GLU A 230 -37.84 4.80 26.14
C GLU A 230 -38.89 5.64 26.87
N ARG A 231 -39.97 5.00 27.32
CA ARG A 231 -41.00 5.70 28.11
C ARG A 231 -40.39 6.11 29.44
N PHE A 232 -40.64 7.35 29.87
CA PHE A 232 -40.06 7.88 31.09
C PHE A 232 -41.13 8.42 32.04
N ALA A 233 -41.02 8.10 33.32
CA ALA A 233 -41.90 8.58 34.39
C ALA A 233 -43.40 8.35 34.12
N GLU A 234 -43.77 7.16 33.64
CA GLU A 234 -45.17 6.79 33.41
C GLU A 234 -45.97 6.85 34.71
N GLY A 235 -47.11 7.56 34.68
CA GLY A 235 -47.95 7.79 35.86
C GLY A 235 -47.31 8.68 36.95
N ARG A 236 -46.14 9.29 36.67
CA ARG A 236 -45.35 10.04 37.67
C ARG A 236 -45.15 11.50 37.27
N THR A 237 -45.07 12.37 38.28
CA THR A 237 -44.69 13.78 38.12
C THR A 237 -43.17 13.92 38.29
N LEU A 238 -42.54 14.79 37.49
CA LEU A 238 -41.10 15.04 37.61
C LEU A 238 -40.84 16.04 38.73
N VAL A 239 -39.87 15.74 39.58
CA VAL A 239 -39.40 16.64 40.64
C VAL A 239 -37.95 17.00 40.35
N GLY A 240 -37.62 18.30 40.48
CA GLY A 240 -36.27 18.79 40.23
C GLY A 240 -35.29 18.33 41.30
N LEU A 241 -34.09 17.92 40.87
CA LEU A 241 -32.99 17.59 41.77
C LEU A 241 -32.66 18.78 42.69
N SER A 242 -32.75 18.60 44.00
CA SER A 242 -32.45 19.64 44.96
C SER A 242 -31.07 19.44 45.61
N LYS A 243 -30.33 20.54 45.74
CA LYS A 243 -29.10 20.62 46.54
C LYS A 243 -29.32 21.28 47.91
N LYS A 244 -30.57 21.67 48.24
CA LYS A 244 -30.87 22.33 49.51
C LYS A 244 -30.81 21.33 50.66
N ALA A 245 -30.18 21.72 51.76
CA ALA A 245 -30.00 20.84 52.92
C ALA A 245 -31.34 20.46 53.57
N SER A 246 -32.27 21.42 53.64
CA SER A 246 -33.61 21.28 54.24
C SER A 246 -34.56 20.35 53.49
N ASP A 247 -34.29 20.09 52.21
CA ASP A 247 -35.20 19.32 51.37
C ASP A 247 -35.07 17.81 51.68
N PRO A 248 -36.15 17.04 51.51
CA PRO A 248 -36.15 15.59 51.68
C PRO A 248 -35.00 14.89 50.95
N SER A 249 -34.52 13.77 51.50
CA SER A 249 -33.47 12.96 50.88
C SER A 249 -33.85 12.45 49.49
N ASP A 250 -35.13 12.18 49.26
CA ASP A 250 -35.62 11.62 48.01
C ASP A 250 -35.37 12.56 46.83
N TYR A 251 -35.29 13.88 47.06
CA TYR A 251 -35.08 14.89 46.03
C TYR A 251 -33.60 15.07 45.66
N LYS A 252 -32.69 14.35 46.32
CA LYS A 252 -31.23 14.56 46.22
C LYS A 252 -30.52 13.59 45.28
N THR A 253 -31.24 12.59 44.77
CA THR A 253 -30.66 11.56 43.86
C THR A 253 -31.53 11.44 42.62
N ILE A 254 -30.91 11.54 41.44
CA ILE A 254 -31.58 11.33 40.16
C ILE A 254 -32.05 9.88 40.07
N GLY A 255 -33.29 9.66 39.65
CA GLY A 255 -33.88 8.34 39.49
C GLY A 255 -34.57 7.79 40.75
N ASN A 256 -34.54 8.51 41.87
CA ASN A 256 -35.37 8.15 43.01
C ASN A 256 -36.85 8.23 42.64
N GLU A 257 -37.60 7.19 43.02
CA GLU A 257 -39.04 7.14 42.88
C GLU A 257 -39.69 7.23 44.25
N PHE A 258 -40.71 8.07 44.40
CA PHE A 258 -41.42 8.31 45.65
C PHE A 258 -42.82 8.85 45.36
N GLY A 259 -43.65 8.90 46.41
CA GLY A 259 -45.02 9.37 46.36
C GLY A 259 -46.03 8.24 46.27
N GLU A 260 -47.26 8.54 46.70
CA GLU A 260 -48.37 7.59 46.77
C GLU A 260 -49.64 8.27 46.24
N ASN A 261 -50.49 7.50 45.57
CA ASN A 261 -51.74 8.01 45.00
C ASN A 261 -52.79 8.30 46.07
N GLU A 262 -52.81 7.49 47.13
CA GLU A 262 -53.79 7.56 48.20
C GLU A 262 -53.07 7.33 49.54
N GLU A 263 -53.53 7.98 50.60
CA GLU A 263 -52.97 7.83 51.96
C GLU A 263 -54.09 7.50 52.96
N THR A 264 -53.81 6.62 53.93
CA THR A 264 -54.75 6.30 55.01
C THR A 264 -54.24 6.85 56.34
N LEU A 265 -55.05 7.68 57.00
CA LEU A 265 -54.65 8.32 58.25
C LEU A 265 -54.39 7.29 59.36
N THR A 266 -53.20 7.35 59.93
CA THR A 266 -52.79 6.59 61.11
C THR A 266 -53.13 7.35 62.39
N LEU A 267 -53.20 6.63 63.51
CA LEU A 267 -53.45 7.24 64.83
C LEU A 267 -52.43 8.33 65.18
N ALA A 268 -51.16 8.18 64.75
CA ALA A 268 -50.10 9.16 65.01
C ALA A 268 -50.28 10.47 64.22
N GLN A 269 -51.02 10.44 63.11
CA GLN A 269 -51.28 11.61 62.25
C GLN A 269 -52.52 12.39 62.70
N ILE A 270 -53.32 11.87 63.63
CA ILE A 270 -54.51 12.56 64.15
C ILE A 270 -54.07 13.56 65.24
N PRO A 271 -54.40 14.87 65.11
CA PRO A 271 -54.10 15.84 66.15
C PRO A 271 -54.72 15.47 67.50
N ASN A 272 -54.03 15.79 68.60
CA ASN A 272 -54.58 15.62 69.94
C ASN A 272 -55.91 16.39 70.06
N HIS A 273 -56.94 15.72 70.56
CA HIS A 273 -58.26 16.30 70.73
C HIS A 273 -58.93 15.69 71.98
N GLU A 274 -59.78 16.49 72.63
CA GLU A 274 -60.56 16.07 73.80
C GLU A 274 -62.05 16.15 73.49
N HIS A 275 -62.83 15.26 74.11
CA HIS A 275 -64.28 15.29 74.06
C HIS A 275 -64.82 15.59 75.46
N THR A 276 -65.67 16.60 75.59
CA THR A 276 -66.43 16.88 76.81
C THR A 276 -67.77 16.16 76.76
N VAL A 277 -68.03 15.31 77.75
CA VAL A 277 -69.33 14.67 77.94
C VAL A 277 -69.93 15.23 79.23
N ASP A 278 -70.92 16.12 79.10
CA ASP A 278 -71.65 16.67 80.24
C ASP A 278 -72.56 15.60 80.86
N MET A 279 -72.01 14.85 81.80
CA MET A 279 -72.78 13.92 82.61
C MET A 279 -73.38 14.63 83.80
N HIS A 280 -74.70 14.78 83.81
CA HIS A 280 -75.42 15.26 84.98
C HIS A 280 -75.46 14.15 86.03
N SER A 281 -74.53 14.16 86.98
CA SER A 281 -74.63 13.32 88.18
C SER A 281 -75.61 13.99 89.16
N GLY A 282 -76.80 13.42 89.30
CA GLY A 282 -77.73 13.84 90.34
C GLY A 282 -77.15 13.49 91.70
N SER A 283 -76.72 14.50 92.47
CA SER A 283 -76.48 14.32 93.90
C SER A 283 -77.82 14.23 94.61
N ILE A 284 -78.09 13.11 95.28
CA ILE A 284 -79.21 13.03 96.23
C ILE A 284 -78.70 13.66 97.53
N ASP A 285 -79.08 14.91 97.79
CA ASP A 285 -78.87 15.55 99.09
C ASP A 285 -79.80 14.86 100.12
N GLY A 286 -79.24 13.86 100.80
CA GLY A 286 -79.92 13.09 101.84
C GLY A 286 -80.06 13.89 103.12
N GLY A 287 -81.00 14.83 103.15
CA GLY A 287 -81.49 15.41 104.39
C GLY A 287 -82.18 14.35 105.26
N THR A 288 -81.54 13.99 106.37
CA THR A 288 -82.12 13.48 107.63
C THR A 288 -82.27 11.98 107.94
N ARG A 289 -81.71 11.01 107.19
CA ARG A 289 -81.63 9.61 107.71
C ARG A 289 -80.37 8.86 107.24
N ALA A 290 -79.65 8.23 108.18
CA ALA A 290 -78.50 7.37 107.91
C ALA A 290 -78.95 6.08 107.20
N GLY A 291 -78.88 6.08 105.86
CA GLY A 291 -78.85 4.85 105.07
C GLY A 291 -77.39 4.48 104.80
N THR A 292 -77.02 3.21 104.98
CA THR A 292 -75.71 2.69 104.61
C THR A 292 -75.54 2.84 103.10
N GLN A 293 -74.92 3.93 102.65
CA GLN A 293 -74.67 4.17 101.24
C GLN A 293 -73.43 3.39 100.81
N ASN A 294 -73.64 2.40 99.95
CA ASN A 294 -72.55 1.77 99.20
C ASN A 294 -72.17 2.71 98.05
N THR A 295 -71.19 3.59 98.29
CA THR A 295 -70.63 4.48 97.27
C THR A 295 -69.54 3.74 96.49
N SER A 296 -69.94 2.75 95.70
CA SER A 296 -69.06 2.19 94.67
C SER A 296 -69.18 3.03 93.40
N SER A 297 -68.38 4.10 93.31
CA SER A 297 -68.18 4.83 92.05
C SER A 297 -67.24 4.03 91.15
N SER A 298 -67.82 3.27 90.22
CA SER A 298 -67.05 2.72 89.09
C SER A 298 -66.98 3.78 88.00
N ALA A 299 -65.78 4.03 87.46
CA ALA A 299 -65.63 4.93 86.32
C ALA A 299 -66.41 4.37 85.12
N ALA A 300 -67.42 5.11 84.65
CA ALA A 300 -68.11 4.78 83.41
C ALA A 300 -67.22 5.21 82.24
N ASN A 301 -66.51 4.26 81.62
CA ASN A 301 -65.81 4.51 80.36
C ASN A 301 -66.86 4.67 79.24
N ILE A 302 -67.47 5.84 79.13
CA ILE A 302 -68.35 6.18 78.01
C ILE A 302 -67.48 6.43 76.79
N LYS A 303 -67.45 5.45 75.89
CA LYS A 303 -66.81 5.59 74.58
C LYS A 303 -67.86 6.09 73.59
N THR A 304 -67.48 7.06 72.76
CA THR A 304 -68.21 7.29 71.51
C THR A 304 -68.05 6.06 70.61
N ASN A 305 -69.03 5.82 69.73
CA ASN A 305 -68.85 4.82 68.67
C ASN A 305 -67.72 5.27 67.74
N ALA A 306 -67.06 4.33 67.07
CA ALA A 306 -66.12 4.67 66.01
C ALA A 306 -66.87 5.41 64.89
N VAL A 307 -66.36 6.59 64.49
CA VAL A 307 -66.88 7.39 63.37
C VAL A 307 -65.74 7.59 62.38
N GLY A 308 -66.03 7.35 61.09
CA GLY A 308 -65.05 7.40 60.00
C GLY A 308 -65.00 6.08 59.23
N GLY A 309 -64.77 6.16 57.91
CA GLY A 309 -64.70 4.98 57.04
C GLY A 309 -63.36 4.25 57.07
N GLY A 310 -62.29 4.91 57.56
CA GLY A 310 -60.93 4.36 57.48
C GLY A 310 -60.39 4.22 56.06
N GLU A 311 -61.11 4.79 55.08
CA GLU A 311 -60.74 4.72 53.67
C GLU A 311 -59.59 5.68 53.35
N ALA A 312 -58.79 5.31 52.37
CA ALA A 312 -57.72 6.15 51.86
C ALA A 312 -58.30 7.40 51.18
N HIS A 313 -57.58 8.51 51.27
CA HIS A 313 -57.95 9.76 50.59
C HIS A 313 -57.01 10.04 49.42
N ASN A 314 -57.57 10.60 48.35
CA ASN A 314 -56.81 10.96 47.16
C ASN A 314 -55.73 12.01 47.49
N ASN A 315 -54.49 11.69 47.15
CA ASN A 315 -53.33 12.56 47.28
C ASN A 315 -52.87 13.11 45.92
N ILE A 316 -53.56 12.76 44.82
CA ILE A 316 -53.24 13.23 43.47
C ILE A 316 -53.80 14.65 43.26
N GLN A 317 -52.89 15.59 43.01
CA GLN A 317 -53.22 16.95 42.58
C GLN A 317 -53.83 16.99 41.17
N PRO A 318 -54.72 17.94 40.85
CA PRO A 318 -55.24 18.12 39.49
C PRO A 318 -54.11 18.18 38.44
N SER A 319 -54.12 17.24 37.49
CA SER A 319 -52.99 16.99 36.58
C SER A 319 -53.45 16.75 35.14
N LYS A 320 -52.54 16.92 34.17
CA LYS A 320 -52.78 16.64 32.74
C LYS A 320 -51.77 15.62 32.20
N VAL A 321 -52.27 14.63 31.46
CA VAL A 321 -51.44 13.56 30.89
C VAL A 321 -50.72 14.05 29.64
N VAL A 322 -49.42 13.75 29.56
CA VAL A 322 -48.52 14.02 28.43
C VAL A 322 -47.60 12.82 28.25
N GLY A 323 -47.12 12.60 27.03
CA GLY A 323 -46.05 11.64 26.76
C GLY A 323 -44.71 12.20 27.21
N LYS A 324 -43.90 11.37 27.88
CA LYS A 324 -42.52 11.67 28.28
C LYS A 324 -41.62 10.53 27.84
N TRP A 325 -40.53 10.86 27.17
CA TRP A 325 -39.60 9.90 26.60
C TRP A 325 -38.17 10.29 26.96
N LEU A 326 -37.36 9.33 27.37
CA LEU A 326 -35.93 9.52 27.62
C LEU A 326 -35.15 9.05 26.39
N ARG A 327 -34.17 9.85 25.94
CA ARG A 327 -33.23 9.41 24.90
C ARG A 327 -32.13 8.55 25.53
N THR A 328 -31.98 7.31 25.08
CA THR A 328 -31.00 6.35 25.61
C THR A 328 -29.80 6.11 24.69
N ALA A 329 -29.92 6.38 23.38
CA ALA A 329 -28.82 6.38 22.40
C ALA A 329 -29.09 7.38 21.26
#